data_AF-A0A7J6H051-F1
#
_entry.id   AF-A0A7J6H051-F1
#
_cell.length_a   1.000
_cell.length_b   1.000
_cell.length_c   1.000
_cell.angle_alpha   90.00
_cell.angle_beta   90.00
_cell.angle_gamma   90.00
#
_symmetry.space_group_name_H-M   'P 1'
#
loop_
_entity.id
_entity.type
_entity.pdbx_description
1 polymer ?
#
loop_
_entity_poly.entity_id
_entity_poly.type
_entity_poly.pdbx_seq_one_letter_code
_entity_poly.pdbx_strand_id
1 'polypeptide(L)' 'MEEYERSDTMEGEDCTTPKRRECRIPETFVCPPPPKKKSMSGTKRQPPKNGYFHPPDLDSLFVIPSRGQACA' A
#
# COMPACT_ATOMS: atom_id res chain seq x y z
N MET A 1 -25.95 -16.29 -28.79
CA MET A 1 -26.24 -17.69 -29.13
C MET A 1 -24.91 -18.40 -29.16
N GLU A 2 -24.48 -19.21 -28.23
CA GLU A 2 -24.93 -19.65 -26.91
C GLU A 2 -23.60 -19.83 -26.15
N GLU A 3 -23.41 -19.16 -25.03
CA GLU A 3 -22.23 -19.40 -24.19
C GLU A 3 -22.51 -20.67 -23.39
N TYR A 4 -21.74 -21.72 -23.71
CA TYR A 4 -21.82 -23.06 -23.14
C TYR A 4 -21.35 -23.03 -21.67
N GLU A 5 -22.29 -23.09 -20.73
CA GLU A 5 -21.95 -23.25 -19.30
C GLU A 5 -21.42 -24.67 -19.07
N ARG A 6 -20.09 -24.79 -18.97
CA ARG A 6 -19.39 -26.00 -18.54
C ARG A 6 -19.58 -26.17 -17.03
N SER A 7 -20.45 -27.10 -16.64
CA SER A 7 -20.61 -27.50 -15.24
C SER A 7 -19.41 -28.33 -14.79
N ASP A 8 -18.34 -27.65 -14.35
CA ASP A 8 -17.16 -28.27 -13.74
C ASP A 8 -17.37 -28.35 -12.22
N THR A 9 -18.29 -29.22 -11.77
CA THR A 9 -18.28 -29.68 -10.37
C THR A 9 -17.15 -30.68 -10.22
N MET A 10 -15.91 -30.18 -10.18
CA MET A 10 -14.86 -30.90 -9.46
C MET A 10 -15.20 -30.76 -7.98
N GLU A 11 -15.76 -31.82 -7.40
CA GLU A 11 -15.71 -32.05 -5.96
C GLU A 11 -14.24 -32.24 -5.58
N GLY A 12 -13.48 -31.15 -5.62
CA GLY A 12 -12.11 -31.11 -5.17
C GLY A 12 -12.16 -31.33 -3.67
N GLU A 13 -11.73 -32.51 -3.23
CA GLU A 13 -11.28 -32.68 -1.86
C GLU A 13 -10.43 -31.46 -1.52
N ASP A 14 -10.89 -30.68 -0.53
CA ASP A 14 -10.21 -29.46 -0.13
C ASP A 14 -8.73 -29.77 0.02
N CYS A 15 -7.86 -29.03 -0.69
CA CYS A 15 -6.43 -29.20 -0.56
C CYS A 15 -6.03 -28.88 0.89
N THR A 16 -5.82 -29.93 1.70
CA THR A 16 -5.54 -29.81 3.12
C THR A 16 -4.12 -30.23 3.45
N THR A 17 -3.54 -29.57 4.45
CA THR A 17 -2.22 -29.94 4.95
C THR A 17 -2.26 -31.33 5.60
N PRO A 18 -1.35 -32.27 5.23
CA PRO A 18 -1.26 -33.57 5.87
C PRO A 18 -1.08 -33.46 7.39
N LYS A 19 -1.93 -34.14 8.17
CA LYS A 19 -1.97 -34.06 9.64
C LYS A 19 -1.02 -35.04 10.35
N ARG A 20 -0.35 -35.91 9.59
CA ARG A 20 0.58 -36.93 10.11
C ARG A 20 1.84 -36.28 10.66
N ARG A 21 2.39 -36.81 11.76
CA ARG A 21 3.52 -36.18 12.49
C ARG A 21 4.76 -36.08 11.62
N GLU A 22 4.96 -37.06 10.74
CA GLU A 22 6.09 -37.16 9.82
C GLU A 22 6.06 -36.07 8.73
N CYS A 23 4.86 -35.57 8.40
CA CYS A 23 4.66 -34.50 7.43
C CYS A 23 4.61 -33.10 8.07
N ARG A 24 4.57 -33.01 9.41
CA ARG A 24 4.43 -31.74 10.12
C ARG A 24 5.80 -31.08 10.26
N ILE A 25 5.86 -29.78 9.99
CA ILE A 25 7.07 -28.98 10.23
C ILE A 25 7.39 -29.06 11.74
N PRO A 26 8.65 -29.32 12.14
CA PRO A 26 9.05 -29.32 13.54
C PRO A 26 8.68 -28.02 14.23
N GLU A 27 8.09 -28.09 15.43
CA GLU A 27 7.65 -26.92 16.20
C GLU A 27 8.81 -26.05 16.70
N THR A 28 10.04 -26.57 16.69
CA THR A 28 11.23 -25.95 17.29
C THR A 28 11.92 -24.92 16.39
N PHE A 29 11.18 -24.18 15.57
CA PHE A 29 11.69 -22.95 14.99
C PHE A 29 11.53 -21.83 16.02
N VAL A 30 12.47 -21.75 16.97
CA VAL A 30 12.59 -20.53 17.79
C VAL A 30 12.93 -19.40 16.82
N CYS A 31 11.97 -18.50 16.60
CA CYS A 31 12.19 -17.33 15.77
C CYS A 31 13.45 -16.61 16.27
N PRO A 32 14.35 -16.18 15.37
CA PRO A 32 15.49 -15.41 15.80
C PRO A 32 14.99 -14.15 16.55
N PRO A 33 15.76 -13.66 17.53
CA PRO A 33 15.39 -12.44 18.23
C PRO A 33 15.20 -11.29 17.23
N PRO A 34 14.26 -10.36 17.50
CA PRO A 34 13.97 -9.26 16.58
C PRO A 34 15.22 -8.41 16.34
N PRO A 35 15.37 -7.83 15.13
CA PRO A 35 16.50 -6.97 14.82
C PRO A 35 16.54 -5.78 15.79
N LYS A 36 17.74 -5.48 16.31
CA LYS A 36 17.94 -4.35 17.23
C LYS A 36 17.72 -3.03 16.47
N LYS A 37 16.97 -2.11 17.07
CA LYS A 37 16.84 -0.73 16.57
C LYS A 37 18.23 -0.08 16.56
N LYS A 38 18.62 0.52 15.43
CA LYS A 38 19.89 1.28 15.33
C LYS A 38 19.87 2.42 16.34
N SER A 39 21.00 2.66 17.02
CA SER A 39 21.15 3.83 17.89
C SER A 39 20.98 5.10 17.05
N MET A 40 20.16 6.03 17.51
CA MET A 40 20.07 7.36 16.92
C MET A 40 21.30 8.19 17.31
N SER A 41 22.48 7.82 16.79
CA SER A 41 23.73 8.55 16.98
C SER A 41 23.87 9.66 15.94
N GLY A 42 22.85 10.52 15.84
CA GLY A 42 22.83 11.65 14.91
C GLY A 42 22.28 12.89 15.60
N THR A 43 23.03 13.98 15.54
CA THR A 43 22.54 15.30 15.95
C THR A 43 21.26 15.61 15.20
N LYS A 44 20.25 16.15 15.89
CA LYS A 44 19.01 16.62 15.25
C LYS A 44 19.40 17.53 14.07
N ARG A 45 19.03 17.13 12.85
CA ARG A 45 19.25 17.96 11.67
C ARG A 45 18.44 19.24 11.82
N GLN A 46 19.07 20.38 11.58
CA GLN A 46 18.36 21.65 11.55
C GLN A 46 17.37 21.66 10.37
N PRO A 47 16.24 22.37 10.48
CA PRO A 47 15.36 22.60 9.35
C PRO A 47 16.10 23.21 8.15
N PRO A 48 15.66 22.93 6.91
CA PRO A 48 16.15 23.64 5.73
C PRO A 48 15.97 25.14 5.89
N LYS A 49 16.97 25.92 5.46
CA LYS A 49 16.95 27.39 5.54
C LYS A 49 15.74 28.02 4.85
N ASN A 50 15.23 27.35 3.82
CA ASN A 50 14.17 27.86 2.96
C ASN A 50 12.80 27.25 3.31
N GLY A 51 12.70 26.49 4.40
CA GLY A 51 11.50 25.72 4.71
C GLY A 51 11.43 24.41 3.92
N TYR A 52 10.44 23.58 4.24
CA TYR A 52 10.26 22.27 3.63
C TYR A 52 9.34 22.29 2.41
N PHE A 53 8.46 23.27 2.33
CA PHE A 53 7.45 23.40 1.31
C PHE A 53 7.39 24.84 0.82
N HIS A 54 7.42 25.00 -0.50
CA HIS A 54 7.23 26.26 -1.19
C HIS A 54 5.94 26.15 -1.99
N PRO A 55 4.79 26.53 -1.42
CA PRO A 55 3.54 26.47 -2.17
C PRO A 55 3.61 27.40 -3.39
N PRO A 56 2.96 27.02 -4.50
CA PRO A 56 2.68 27.96 -5.57
C PRO A 56 1.76 29.07 -5.06
N ASP A 57 1.74 30.19 -5.78
CA ASP A 57 0.82 31.29 -5.48
C ASP A 57 -0.64 30.83 -5.64
N LEU A 58 -1.36 30.69 -4.53
CA LEU A 58 -2.73 30.22 -4.52
C LEU A 58 -3.69 31.24 -5.13
N ASP A 59 -3.38 32.53 -5.05
CA ASP A 59 -4.26 33.58 -5.58
C ASP A 59 -4.40 33.48 -7.10
N SER A 60 -3.34 33.02 -7.78
CA SER A 60 -3.37 32.72 -9.22
C SER A 60 -4.36 31.61 -9.60
N LEU A 61 -4.64 30.67 -8.69
CA LEU A 61 -5.55 29.55 -8.94
C LEU A 61 -7.03 29.96 -8.91
N PHE A 62 -7.34 31.08 -8.25
CA PHE A 62 -8.72 31.56 -8.06
C PHE A 62 -9.11 32.71 -8.99
N VAL A 63 -8.28 33.03 -9.99
CA VAL A 63 -8.62 34.05 -10.99
C VAL A 63 -9.76 33.53 -11.87
N ILE A 64 -10.98 33.99 -11.60
CA ILE A 64 -12.15 33.71 -12.43
C ILE A 64 -12.16 34.75 -13.57
N PRO A 65 -12.00 34.36 -14.84
CA PRO A 65 -12.18 35.30 -15.94
C PRO A 65 -13.63 35.79 -15.94
N SER A 66 -13.83 37.11 -16.00
CA SER A 66 -15.17 37.67 -16.19
C SER A 66 -15.73 37.12 -17.50
N ARG A 67 -16.81 36.33 -17.44
CA ARG A 67 -17.57 35.96 -18.64
C ARG A 67 -18.05 37.27 -19.26
N GLY A 68 -17.50 37.60 -20.43
CA GLY A 68 -17.91 38.77 -21.20
C GLY A 68 -19.43 38.79 -21.33
N GLN A 69 -20.02 39.94 -21.03
CA GLN A 69 -21.44 40.19 -21.25
C GLN A 69 -21.74 39.92 -22.73
N ALA A 70 -22.61 38.96 -23.01
CA ALA A 70 -23.16 38.82 -24.35
C ALA A 70 -24.04 40.04 -24.61
N CYS A 71 -23.69 40.85 -25.61
CA CYS A 71 -24.51 41.97 -26.06
C CYS A 71 -25.81 41.42 -26.64
N ALA A 72 -26.93 42.03 -26.24
CA ALA A 72 -28.26 41.80 -26.80
C ALA A 72 -28.44 42.53 -28.14
#